data_AF-A0A7T0H1Z0-F1
#
_entry.id   AF-A0A7T0H1Z0-F1
#
_cell.length_a   1.000
_cell.length_b   1.000
_cell.length_c   1.000
_cell.angle_alpha   90.00
_cell.angle_beta   90.00
_cell.angle_gamma   90.00
#
_symmetry.space_group_name_H-M   'P 1'
#
loop_
_entity.id
_entity.type
_entity.pdbx_description
1 polymer ?
#
loop_
_entity_poly.entity_id
_entity_poly.type
_entity_poly.pdbx_seq_one_letter_code
_entity_poly.pdbx_strand_id
1 'polypeptide(L)'
;MEKEDFLALMSFPIEWLKYDMYPDELFFEQLKGYKLGHEESSEHDRNGAFHWWLKKKPSRERLVILVELAFVDPDPFLTHDVIKYIKKSDNFDEEIERLIQKYN
;
A
#
# COMPACT_ATOMS: atom_id res chain seq x y z
N MET A 1 17.07 -5.88 -11.02
CA MET A 1 16.77 -4.99 -9.89
C MET A 1 16.23 -5.87 -8.81
N GLU A 2 16.80 -5.82 -7.61
CA GLU A 2 16.27 -6.57 -6.47
C GLU A 2 15.05 -5.86 -5.90
N LYS A 3 14.24 -6.56 -5.09
CA LYS A 3 12.97 -6.05 -4.56
C LYS A 3 13.18 -4.81 -3.68
N GLU A 4 14.20 -4.84 -2.84
CA GLU A 4 14.58 -3.74 -1.95
C GLU A 4 14.99 -2.50 -2.75
N ASP A 5 15.75 -2.69 -3.83
CA ASP A 5 16.15 -1.59 -4.74
C ASP A 5 14.93 -0.97 -5.42
N PHE A 6 13.98 -1.80 -5.87
CA PHE A 6 12.74 -1.32 -6.49
C PHE A 6 11.90 -0.51 -5.51
N LEU A 7 11.74 -0.98 -4.27
CA LEU A 7 10.97 -0.25 -3.27
C LEU A 7 11.61 1.09 -2.92
N ALA A 8 12.93 1.11 -2.76
CA ALA A 8 13.67 2.35 -2.52
C ALA A 8 13.52 3.33 -3.70
N LEU A 9 13.64 2.82 -4.93
CA LEU A 9 13.50 3.62 -6.15
C LEU A 9 12.09 4.21 -6.31
N MET A 10 11.05 3.44 -5.94
CA MET A 10 9.64 3.83 -6.03
C MET A 10 9.13 4.49 -4.73
N SER A 11 10.03 4.89 -3.84
CA SER A 11 9.72 5.59 -2.60
C SER A 11 8.69 4.88 -1.70
N PHE A 12 8.68 3.55 -1.72
CA PHE A 12 7.86 2.77 -0.78
C PHE A 12 8.41 2.91 0.65
N PRO A 13 7.54 3.15 1.65
CA PRO A 13 7.92 3.05 3.05
C PRO A 13 8.49 1.67 3.39
N ILE A 14 9.51 1.61 4.25
CA ILE A 14 10.19 0.36 4.65
C ILE A 14 9.24 -0.62 5.35
N GLU A 15 8.15 -0.10 5.91
CA GLU A 15 7.07 -0.82 6.55
C GLU A 15 6.44 -1.88 5.63
N TRP A 16 6.45 -1.67 4.31
CA TRP A 16 5.97 -2.65 3.33
C TRP A 16 6.75 -3.97 3.41
N LEU A 17 8.06 -3.90 3.62
CA LEU A 17 8.91 -5.07 3.83
C LEU A 17 8.79 -5.59 5.26
N LYS A 18 8.80 -4.70 6.25
CA LYS A 18 8.72 -5.07 7.68
C LYS A 18 7.46 -5.86 8.01
N TYR A 19 6.34 -5.52 7.39
CA TYR A 19 5.04 -6.17 7.59
C TYR A 19 4.75 -7.31 6.61
N ASP A 20 5.72 -7.67 5.76
CA ASP A 20 5.53 -8.68 4.72
C ASP A 20 4.27 -8.40 3.88
N MET A 21 4.15 -7.14 3.43
CA MET A 21 3.03 -6.65 2.61
C MET A 21 3.44 -6.42 1.15
N TYR A 22 4.69 -6.68 0.80
CA TYR A 22 5.19 -6.60 -0.57
C TYR A 22 5.76 -7.97 -1.00
N PRO A 23 4.87 -8.96 -1.27
CA PRO A 23 5.30 -10.29 -1.66
C PRO A 23 5.91 -10.29 -3.06
N ASP A 24 6.68 -11.33 -3.37
CA ASP A 24 7.38 -11.45 -4.66
C ASP A 24 6.41 -11.45 -5.86
N GLU A 25 5.18 -11.96 -5.68
CA GLU A 25 4.13 -11.90 -6.71
C GLU A 25 3.83 -10.45 -7.12
N LEU A 26 3.59 -9.57 -6.14
CA LEU A 26 3.35 -8.15 -6.38
C LEU A 26 4.58 -7.47 -6.98
N PHE A 27 5.77 -7.79 -6.46
CA PHE A 27 7.03 -7.25 -6.98
C PHE A 27 7.21 -7.56 -8.46
N PHE A 28 7.06 -8.82 -8.87
CA PHE A 28 7.24 -9.21 -10.26
C PHE A 28 6.16 -8.61 -11.18
N GLU A 29 4.93 -8.43 -10.70
CA GLU A 29 3.88 -7.75 -11.45
C GLU A 29 4.24 -6.29 -11.74
N GLN A 30 4.71 -5.55 -10.73
CA GLN A 30 5.07 -4.12 -10.89
C GLN A 30 6.39 -3.95 -11.65
N LEU A 31 7.40 -4.77 -11.37
CA LEU A 31 8.68 -4.73 -12.08
C LEU A 31 8.52 -4.96 -13.58
N LYS A 32 7.59 -5.84 -13.99
CA LYS A 32 7.29 -6.09 -15.40
C LYS A 32 6.73 -4.86 -16.12
N GLY A 33 6.01 -4.00 -15.41
CA GLY A 33 5.42 -2.76 -15.94
C GLY A 33 6.36 -1.55 -15.88
N TYR A 34 7.44 -1.63 -15.12
CA TYR A 34 8.34 -0.52 -14.84
C TYR A 34 9.15 -0.07 -16.06
N LYS A 35 9.34 1.24 -16.17
CA LYS A 35 10.22 1.91 -17.13
C LYS A 35 10.94 3.06 -16.44
N LEU A 36 12.15 3.36 -16.91
CA LEU A 36 12.89 4.54 -16.49
C LEU A 36 12.04 5.81 -16.66
N GLY A 37 11.95 6.63 -15.63
CA GLY A 37 11.11 7.83 -15.55
C GLY A 37 9.81 7.62 -14.78
N HIS A 38 9.40 6.38 -14.49
CA HIS A 38 8.21 6.11 -13.65
C HIS A 38 8.41 6.50 -12.18
N GLU A 39 9.65 6.72 -11.75
CA GLU A 39 9.98 7.15 -10.38
C GLU A 39 9.36 8.50 -10.04
N GLU A 40 9.22 9.38 -11.04
CA GLU A 40 8.59 10.70 -10.91
C GLU A 40 7.09 10.61 -10.59
N SER A 41 6.46 9.46 -10.87
CA SER A 41 5.06 9.16 -10.58
C SER A 41 4.90 7.85 -9.79
N SER A 42 5.83 7.62 -8.86
CA SER A 42 5.90 6.41 -8.05
C SER A 42 4.68 6.16 -7.14
N GLU A 43 3.86 7.18 -6.89
CA GLU A 43 2.57 7.06 -6.22
C GLU A 43 1.60 6.14 -6.98
N HIS A 44 1.73 6.01 -8.30
CA HIS A 44 0.93 5.06 -9.07
C HIS A 44 1.25 3.61 -8.70
N ASP A 45 2.53 3.28 -8.52
CA ASP A 45 2.95 1.95 -8.08
C ASP A 45 2.57 1.70 -6.62
N ARG A 46 2.77 2.69 -5.73
CA ARG A 46 2.32 2.56 -4.33
C ARG A 46 0.81 2.36 -4.23
N ASN A 47 0.02 3.14 -4.96
CA ASN A 47 -1.43 2.97 -5.02
C ASN A 47 -1.83 1.61 -5.62
N GLY A 48 -1.10 1.18 -6.65
CA GLY A 48 -1.24 -0.14 -7.26
C GLY A 48 -1.10 -1.28 -6.25
N ALA A 49 -0.11 -1.19 -5.35
CA ALA A 49 0.12 -2.16 -4.29
C ALA A 49 -1.05 -2.24 -3.29
N PHE A 50 -1.64 -1.10 -2.90
CA PHE A 50 -2.86 -1.10 -2.07
C PHE A 50 -4.02 -1.79 -2.78
N HIS A 51 -4.27 -1.44 -4.04
CA HIS A 51 -5.35 -2.03 -4.82
C HIS A 51 -5.14 -3.52 -5.11
N TRP A 52 -3.90 -3.97 -5.23
CA TRP A 52 -3.57 -5.39 -5.36
C TRP A 52 -4.08 -6.17 -4.13
N TRP A 53 -3.81 -5.68 -2.92
CA TRP A 53 -4.32 -6.30 -1.70
C TRP A 53 -5.84 -6.23 -1.60
N LEU A 54 -6.42 -5.04 -1.82
CA LEU A 54 -7.86 -4.83 -1.70
C LEU A 54 -8.68 -5.72 -2.64
N LYS A 55 -8.20 -5.96 -3.87
CA LYS A 55 -8.83 -6.90 -4.83
C LYS A 55 -8.83 -8.35 -4.32
N LYS A 56 -7.83 -8.73 -3.52
CA LYS A 56 -7.73 -10.07 -2.91
C LYS A 56 -8.58 -10.23 -1.64
N LYS A 57 -9.39 -9.23 -1.27
CA LYS A 57 -10.26 -9.23 -0.08
C LYS A 57 -9.47 -9.58 1.19
N PRO A 58 -8.55 -8.71 1.61
CA PRO A 58 -7.60 -9.03 2.66
C PRO A 58 -8.33 -9.28 3.99
N SER A 59 -7.73 -10.09 4.87
CA SER A 59 -8.26 -10.29 6.22
C SER A 59 -8.29 -8.97 6.99
N ARG A 60 -9.04 -8.96 8.09
CA ARG A 60 -9.09 -7.83 9.01
C ARG A 60 -7.70 -7.38 9.47
N GLU A 61 -6.83 -8.31 9.83
CA GLU A 61 -5.46 -8.02 10.28
C GLU A 61 -4.64 -7.35 9.17
N ARG A 62 -4.81 -7.79 7.93
CA ARG A 62 -4.16 -7.18 6.77
C ARG A 62 -4.75 -5.80 6.46
N LEU A 63 -6.04 -5.57 6.68
CA LEU A 63 -6.63 -4.22 6.58
C LEU A 63 -6.05 -3.25 7.62
N VAL A 64 -5.82 -3.69 8.86
CA VAL A 64 -5.13 -2.88 9.88
C VAL A 64 -3.76 -2.44 9.38
N ILE A 65 -2.97 -3.39 8.84
CA ILE A 65 -1.65 -3.07 8.29
C ILE A 65 -1.76 -2.11 7.09
N LEU A 66 -2.74 -2.29 6.20
CA LEU A 66 -2.96 -1.36 5.08
C LEU A 66 -3.31 0.06 5.57
N VAL A 67 -4.03 0.21 6.68
CA VAL A 67 -4.25 1.52 7.30
C VAL A 67 -2.92 2.11 7.77
N GLU A 68 -2.11 1.34 8.51
CA GLU A 68 -0.79 1.81 8.95
C GLU A 68 0.10 2.23 7.78
N LEU A 69 0.15 1.41 6.73
CA LEU A 69 0.91 1.69 5.51
C LEU A 69 0.42 2.95 4.80
N ALA A 70 -0.90 3.19 4.76
CA ALA A 70 -1.45 4.39 4.14
C ALA A 70 -1.01 5.65 4.90
N PHE A 71 -0.93 5.60 6.24
CA PHE A 71 -0.54 6.75 7.06
C PHE A 71 0.98 7.01 7.14
N VAL A 72 1.81 6.04 6.77
CA VAL A 72 3.26 6.25 6.59
C VAL A 72 3.65 6.53 5.13
N ASP A 73 2.70 6.50 4.19
CA ASP A 73 2.97 6.85 2.79
C ASP A 73 3.40 8.34 2.70
N PRO A 74 4.42 8.67 1.90
CA PRO A 74 4.87 10.06 1.75
C PRO A 74 3.85 10.96 1.04
N ASP A 75 2.88 10.40 0.31
CA ASP A 75 1.84 11.17 -0.38
C ASP A 75 0.52 11.18 0.41
N PRO A 76 0.15 12.30 1.06
CA PRO A 76 -1.10 12.38 1.80
C PRO A 76 -2.34 12.26 0.90
N PHE A 77 -2.28 12.62 -0.39
CA PHE A 77 -3.42 12.45 -1.29
C PHE A 77 -3.70 10.97 -1.56
N LEU A 78 -2.64 10.17 -1.72
CA LEU A 78 -2.73 8.72 -1.81
C LEU A 78 -3.36 8.14 -0.54
N THR A 79 -2.90 8.55 0.64
CA THR A 79 -3.49 8.13 1.93
C THR A 79 -5.00 8.34 1.94
N HIS A 80 -5.46 9.56 1.62
CA HIS A 80 -6.89 9.88 1.63
C HIS A 80 -7.68 9.06 0.62
N ASP A 81 -7.10 8.74 -0.54
CA ASP A 81 -7.79 7.95 -1.55
C ASP A 81 -7.90 6.47 -1.14
N VAL A 82 -6.80 5.86 -0.74
CA VAL A 82 -6.73 4.46 -0.30
C VAL A 82 -7.65 4.20 0.89
N ILE A 83 -7.71 5.12 1.86
CA ILE A 83 -8.61 4.99 3.02
C ILE A 83 -10.07 4.85 2.61
N LYS A 84 -10.53 5.52 1.54
CA LYS A 84 -11.90 5.37 1.03
C LYS A 84 -12.18 3.95 0.53
N TYR A 85 -11.18 3.27 -0.01
CA TYR A 85 -11.32 1.88 -0.48
C TYR A 85 -11.19 0.87 0.67
N ILE A 86 -10.33 1.13 1.65
CA ILE A 86 -10.25 0.32 2.88
C ILE A 86 -11.60 0.30 3.60
N LYS A 87 -12.25 1.47 3.76
CA LYS A 87 -13.58 1.58 4.38
C LYS A 87 -14.69 0.83 3.65
N LYS A 88 -14.49 0.45 2.38
CA LYS A 88 -15.44 -0.33 1.57
C LYS A 88 -15.13 -1.83 1.54
N SER A 89 -14.07 -2.28 2.21
CA SER A 89 -13.66 -3.68 2.19
C SER A 89 -14.57 -4.56 3.05
N ASP A 90 -14.79 -5.80 2.63
CA ASP A 90 -15.71 -6.75 3.29
C ASP A 90 -15.40 -6.97 4.79
N ASN A 91 -14.11 -6.93 5.16
CA ASN A 91 -13.63 -7.17 6.53
C ASN A 91 -13.39 -5.87 7.34
N PHE A 92 -13.93 -4.74 6.89
CA PHE A 92 -13.85 -3.47 7.59
C PHE A 92 -14.76 -3.45 8.84
N ASP A 93 -14.27 -2.92 9.96
CA ASP A 93 -15.02 -2.86 11.21
C ASP A 93 -14.79 -1.56 12.00
N GLU A 94 -15.49 -1.42 13.13
CA GLU A 94 -15.42 -0.24 14.00
C GLU A 94 -14.02 -0.01 14.62
N GLU A 95 -13.23 -1.05 14.83
CA GLU A 95 -11.89 -0.91 15.37
C GLU A 95 -10.93 -0.33 14.32
N ILE A 96 -11.07 -0.74 13.05
CA ILE A 96 -10.34 -0.14 11.93
C ILE A 96 -10.76 1.32 11.75
N GLU A 97 -12.05 1.65 11.87
CA GLU A 97 -12.52 3.05 11.85
C GLU A 97 -11.88 3.87 12.98
N ARG A 98 -11.85 3.35 14.21
CA ARG A 98 -11.20 4.00 15.35
C ARG A 98 -9.70 4.20 15.13
N LEU A 99 -9.03 3.23 14.50
CA LEU A 99 -7.61 3.36 14.14
C LEU A 99 -7.39 4.52 13.17
N ILE A 100 -8.21 4.61 12.11
CA ILE A 100 -8.13 5.70 11.12
C ILE A 100 -8.33 7.07 11.80
N GLN A 101 -9.28 7.17 12.72
CA GLN A 101 -9.55 8.41 13.45
C GLN A 101 -8.39 8.84 14.36
N LYS A 102 -7.57 7.91 14.87
CA LYS A 102 -6.40 8.23 15.70
C LYS A 102 -5.27 8.92 14.90
N TYR A 103 -5.21 8.69 13.59
CA TYR A 103 -4.22 9.29 12.72
C TYR A 103 -4.64 10.67 12.15
N ASN A 104 -5.90 11.08 12.35
CA ASN A 104 -6.44 12.40 11.98
C ASN A 104 -6.39 13.36 13.16
#